data_AF-A0A9D9T1D9-F1
#
_entry.id   AF-A0A9D9T1D9-F1
#
_cell.length_a   1.000
_cell.length_b   1.000
_cell.length_c   1.000
_cell.angle_alpha   90.00
_cell.angle_beta   90.00
_cell.angle_gamma   90.00
#
_symmetry.space_group_name_H-M   'P 1'
#
loop_
_entity.id
_entity.type
_entity.pdbx_description
1 polymer ?
#
loop_
_entity_poly.entity_id
_entity_poly.type
_entity_poly.pdbx_seq_one_letter_code
_entity_poly.pdbx_strand_id
1 'polypeptide(L)' 'GAVRGKSFYGTAPAIANNGPDDVGQGRLLPAISVDQFGATLGSWFGVSDSELATVMPNLANYSTRNLGFLA' A
#
# COMPACT_ATOMS: atom_id res chain seq x y z
N GLY A 1 -9.93 -9.27 -15.67
CA GLY A 1 -9.26 -7.95 -15.65
C GLY A 1 -7.80 -8.12 -15.27
N ALA A 2 -6.98 -7.06 -15.41
CA ALA A 2 -5.52 -7.08 -15.20
C ALA A 2 -5.06 -7.30 -13.75
N VAL A 3 -5.99 -7.50 -12.80
CA VAL A 3 -5.66 -7.70 -11.39
C VAL A 3 -5.05 -9.09 -11.16
N ARG A 4 -3.87 -9.13 -10.55
CA ARG A 4 -3.22 -10.35 -10.04
C ARG A 4 -3.85 -10.74 -8.69
N GLY A 5 -5.08 -11.24 -8.77
CA GLY A 5 -5.89 -11.64 -7.61
C GLY A 5 -5.41 -12.93 -6.93
N LYS A 6 -6.21 -13.40 -5.96
CA LYS A 6 -5.91 -14.60 -5.14
C LYS A 6 -4.61 -14.49 -4.32
N SER A 7 -4.10 -13.28 -4.14
CA SER A 7 -2.89 -12.98 -3.38
C SER A 7 -3.16 -11.85 -2.42
N PHE A 8 -2.60 -11.94 -1.21
CA PHE A 8 -2.48 -10.81 -0.31
C PHE A 8 -1.20 -10.04 -0.64
N TYR A 9 -1.27 -8.71 -0.62
CA TYR A 9 -0.11 -7.84 -0.80
C TYR A 9 0.25 -7.24 0.55
N GLY A 10 1.49 -7.48 0.98
CA GLY A 10 1.96 -7.16 2.32
C GLY A 10 1.65 -8.25 3.35
N THR A 11 1.88 -7.93 4.61
CA THR A 11 1.66 -8.83 5.75
C THR A 11 0.40 -8.40 6.49
N ALA A 12 -0.46 -9.38 6.81
CA ALA A 12 -1.63 -9.12 7.63
C ALA A 12 -1.19 -8.72 9.06
N PRO A 13 -1.82 -7.71 9.67
CA PRO A 13 -1.47 -7.31 11.03
C PRO A 13 -1.68 -8.44 12.03
N ALA A 14 -0.83 -8.50 13.06
CA ALA A 14 -0.99 -9.41 14.17
C ALA A 14 -2.22 -9.02 15.01
N ILE A 15 -3.17 -9.94 15.14
CA ILE A 15 -4.34 -9.74 16.01
C ILE A 15 -3.93 -10.05 17.46
N ALA A 16 -3.53 -9.02 18.20
CA ALA A 16 -3.18 -9.12 19.61
C ALA A 16 -3.38 -7.80 20.35
N ASN A 17 -3.72 -7.86 21.64
CA ASN A 17 -3.81 -6.67 22.50
C ASN A 17 -2.40 -6.12 22.76
N ASN A 18 -2.18 -4.82 22.50
CA ASN A 18 -0.86 -4.19 22.57
C ASN A 18 0.20 -4.96 21.73
N GLY A 19 -0.24 -5.55 20.61
CA GLY A 19 0.63 -6.21 19.66
C GLY A 19 1.50 -5.22 18.88
N PRO A 20 2.46 -5.71 18.09
CA PRO A 20 3.38 -4.85 17.32
C PRO A 20 2.67 -3.94 16.32
N ASP A 21 1.50 -4.36 15.82
CA ASP A 21 0.71 -3.60 14.85
C ASP A 21 -0.46 -2.83 15.51
N ASP A 22 -0.64 -2.91 16.83
CA ASP A 22 -1.70 -2.21 17.55
C ASP A 22 -1.25 -0.79 17.90
N VAL A 23 -1.91 0.21 17.32
CA VAL A 23 -1.68 1.63 17.60
C VAL A 23 -2.66 2.19 18.64
N GLY A 24 -3.20 1.31 19.48
CA GLY A 24 -4.11 1.59 20.58
C GLY A 24 -5.58 1.53 20.19
N GLN A 25 -6.43 1.21 21.18
CA GLN A 25 -7.88 1.06 21.02
C GLN A 25 -8.27 -0.01 19.98
N GLY A 26 -7.43 -1.04 19.80
CA GLY A 26 -7.68 -2.14 18.86
C GLY A 26 -7.54 -1.75 17.39
N ARG A 27 -6.90 -0.61 17.08
CA ARG A 27 -6.61 -0.22 15.70
C ARG A 27 -5.33 -0.89 15.25
N LEU A 28 -5.45 -1.71 14.21
CA LEU A 28 -4.31 -2.41 13.61
C LEU A 28 -3.79 -1.62 12.42
N LEU A 29 -2.49 -1.34 12.42
CA LEU A 29 -1.83 -0.62 11.33
C LEU A 29 -1.51 -1.61 10.19
N PRO A 30 -2.01 -1.39 8.96
CA PRO A 30 -1.66 -2.25 7.83
C PRO A 30 -0.20 -2.09 7.42
N ALA A 31 0.43 -3.18 6.96
CA ALA A 31 1.78 -3.15 6.41
C ALA A 31 1.91 -2.36 5.09
N ILE A 32 0.79 -2.10 4.41
CA ILE A 32 0.74 -1.39 3.14
C ILE A 32 0.01 -0.07 3.32
N SER A 33 0.64 1.02 2.88
CA SER A 33 0.05 2.34 2.86
C SER A 33 -0.94 2.51 1.71
N VAL A 34 -1.93 3.38 1.92
CA VAL A 34 -2.84 3.85 0.87
C VAL A 34 -2.08 4.48 -0.30
N ASP A 35 -0.94 5.13 -0.04
CA ASP A 35 -0.10 5.75 -1.07
C ASP A 35 0.54 4.71 -1.99
N GLN A 36 1.04 3.59 -1.45
CA GLN A 36 1.60 2.49 -2.26
C GLN A 36 0.51 1.79 -3.09
N PHE A 37 -0.68 1.60 -2.49
CA PHE A 37 -1.82 1.03 -3.18
C PHE A 37 -2.29 1.94 -4.33
N GLY A 38 -2.46 3.23 -4.03
CA GLY A 38 -2.84 4.26 -5.00
C GLY A 38 -1.81 4.44 -6.11
N ALA A 39 -0.52 4.42 -5.79
CA ALA A 39 0.55 4.49 -6.79
C ALA A 39 0.53 3.32 -7.77
N THR A 40 0.18 2.12 -7.31
CA THR A 40 0.02 0.95 -8.19
C THR A 40 -1.13 1.13 -9.17
N LEU A 41 -2.28 1.64 -8.70
CA LEU A 41 -3.44 1.96 -9.55
C LEU A 41 -3.14 3.12 -10.52
N GLY A 42 -2.53 4.19 -10.04
CA GLY A 42 -2.18 5.35 -10.86
C GLY A 42 -1.17 4.99 -11.95
N SER A 43 -0.18 4.16 -11.63
CA SER A 43 0.76 3.61 -12.63
C SER A 43 0.02 2.84 -13.73
N TRP A 44 -0.97 2.02 -13.37
CA TRP A 44 -1.79 1.27 -14.33
C TRP A 44 -2.67 2.18 -15.20
N PHE A 45 -3.14 3.31 -14.65
CA PHE A 45 -3.81 4.35 -15.44
C PHE A 45 -2.87 5.18 -16.33
N GLY A 46 -1.56 4.98 -16.25
CA GLY A 46 -0.57 5.70 -17.04
C GLY A 46 -0.13 7.03 -16.44
N VAL A 47 -0.38 7.27 -15.14
CA VAL A 47 0.11 8.46 -14.43
C VAL A 47 1.65 8.38 -14.30
N SER A 48 2.34 9.49 -14.56
CA SER A 48 3.80 9.55 -14.46
C SER A 48 4.29 9.50 -13.01
N ASP A 49 5.53 9.06 -12.79
CA ASP A 49 6.13 9.00 -11.45
C ASP A 49 6.17 10.36 -10.74
N SER A 50 6.35 11.47 -11.48
CA SER A 50 6.32 12.82 -10.93
C SER A 50 4.94 13.25 -10.45
N GLU A 51 3.89 12.88 -11.19
CA GLU A 51 2.51 13.15 -10.80
C GLU A 51 2.11 12.25 -9.63
N LEU A 52 2.54 10.97 -9.62
CA LEU A 52 2.36 10.07 -8.49
C LEU A 52 3.00 10.62 -7.21
N ALA A 53 4.20 11.18 -7.28
CA ALA A 53 4.84 11.84 -6.13
C ALA A 53 4.08 13.09 -5.64
N THR A 54 3.29 13.70 -6.53
CA THR A 54 2.46 14.87 -6.19
C THR A 54 1.15 14.46 -5.51
N VAL A 55 0.48 13.40 -6.00
CA VAL A 55 -0.81 12.94 -5.44
C VAL A 55 -0.67 11.95 -4.29
N MET A 56 0.47 11.25 -4.18
CA MET A 56 0.84 10.33 -3.10
C MET A 56 2.10 10.85 -2.39
N PRO A 57 1.99 11.92 -1.58
CA PRO A 57 3.15 12.62 -1.05
C PRO A 57 4.02 11.77 -0.10
N ASN A 58 3.45 10.75 0.55
CA ASN A 58 4.21 9.85 1.43
C ASN A 58 4.88 8.71 0.66
N LEU A 59 4.67 8.58 -0.66
CA LEU A 59 5.25 7.52 -1.48
C LEU A 59 6.78 7.53 -1.43
N ALA A 60 7.40 8.69 -1.21
CA ALA A 60 8.83 8.85 -1.06
C ALA A 60 9.41 8.08 0.14
N ASN A 61 8.60 7.79 1.16
CA ASN A 61 9.01 7.05 2.36
C ASN A 61 9.13 5.53 2.15
N TYR A 62 8.75 5.02 0.97
CA TYR A 62 8.73 3.59 0.67
C TYR A 62 9.75 3.24 -0.42
N SER A 63 10.49 2.15 -0.20
CA SER A 63 11.36 1.54 -1.19
C SER A 63 10.54 0.86 -2.30
N THR A 64 9.48 0.15 -1.93
CA THR A 64 8.51 -0.43 -2.87
C THR A 64 7.35 0.53 -3.07
N ARG A 65 7.32 1.21 -4.22
CA ARG A 65 6.28 2.21 -4.55
C ARG A 65 5.12 1.65 -5.37
N ASN A 66 5.40 0.63 -6.19
CA ASN A 66 4.41 -0.12 -6.94
C ASN A 66 4.38 -1.55 -6.40
N LEU A 67 3.20 -2.00 -5.97
CA LEU A 67 2.98 -3.29 -5.34
C LEU A 67 2.80 -4.42 -6.37
N GLY A 68 2.63 -4.08 -7.65
CA GLY A 68 2.59 -5.04 -8.75
C GLY A 68 1.33 -5.91 -8.79
N PHE A 69 0.23 -5.48 -8.15
CA PHE A 69 -1.04 -6.21 -8.17
C PHE A 69 -1.87 -5.99 -9.45
N LEU A 70 -1.43 -5.08 -10.32
CA LEU A 70 -1.97 -4.87 -11.67
C LEU A 70 -0.94 -5.31 -12.70
N ALA A 71 -1.41 -5.96 -13.76
CA ALA A 71 -0.64 -6.44 -14.90
C ALA A 71 -0.59 -5.41 -16.04
#